data_AF-A0A1P8FFP8-F1
#
_entry.id   AF-A0A1P8FFP8-F1
#
_cell.length_a   1.000
_cell.length_b   1.000
_cell.length_c   1.000
_cell.angle_alpha   90.00
_cell.angle_beta   90.00
_cell.angle_gamma   90.00
#
_symmetry.space_group_name_H-M   'P 1'
#
loop_
_entity.id
_entity.type
_entity.pdbx_description
1 polymer ?
#
loop_
_entity_poly.entity_id
_entity_poly.type
_entity_poly.pdbx_seq_one_letter_code
_entity_poly.pdbx_strand_id
1 'polypeptide(L)'
;MSASDEWEMFRSYADQGSAEVMCSWLLREDVPAKVETRSLENGREGQYCVFVHRSLVHRARWVVAQLPPSDEELEFLATGQLPGPKAS
;
A
#
# COMPACT_ATOMS: atom_id res chain seq x y z
N MET A 1 -26.54 -7.13 0.21
CA MET A 1 -25.21 -6.63 0.61
C MET A 1 -24.47 -6.33 -0.68
N SER A 2 -24.19 -5.06 -0.93
CA SER A 2 -23.50 -4.61 -2.15
C SER A 2 -22.01 -4.97 -2.06
N ALA A 3 -21.38 -5.33 -3.17
CA ALA A 3 -19.94 -5.67 -3.23
C ALA A 3 -19.01 -4.57 -2.66
N SER A 4 -19.52 -3.34 -2.49
CA SER A 4 -18.83 -2.22 -1.85
C SER A 4 -18.58 -2.41 -0.34
N ASP A 5 -19.41 -3.20 0.37
CA ASP A 5 -19.25 -3.42 1.82
C ASP A 5 -18.19 -4.48 2.17
N GLU A 6 -17.77 -5.23 1.15
CA GLU A 6 -16.88 -6.38 1.26
C GLU A 6 -15.40 -5.98 1.19
N TRP A 7 -15.08 -4.88 0.49
CA TRP A 7 -13.72 -4.45 0.21
C TRP A 7 -13.40 -3.15 0.94
N GLU A 8 -12.33 -3.16 1.73
CA GLU A 8 -11.85 -2.01 2.47
C GLU A 8 -10.57 -1.47 1.83
N MET A 9 -10.48 -0.14 1.70
CA MET A 9 -9.25 0.51 1.20
C MET A 9 -8.15 0.31 2.24
N PHE A 10 -7.06 -0.33 1.82
CA PHE A 10 -5.96 -0.68 2.69
C PHE A 10 -4.83 0.35 2.61
N ARG A 11 -4.47 0.78 1.39
CA ARG A 11 -3.37 1.73 1.15
C ARG A 11 -3.52 2.40 -0.23
N SER A 12 -3.00 3.61 -0.38
CA SER A 12 -2.90 4.33 -1.66
C SER A 12 -1.45 4.55 -2.07
N TYR A 13 -1.22 4.58 -3.38
CA TYR A 13 0.09 4.77 -4.01
C TYR A 13 0.00 5.85 -5.10
N ALA A 14 1.12 6.54 -5.33
CA ALA A 14 1.25 7.53 -6.39
C ALA A 14 1.46 6.89 -7.77
N ASP A 15 2.01 5.68 -7.83
CA ASP A 15 2.27 4.94 -9.05
C ASP A 15 1.62 3.55 -9.03
N GLN A 16 1.32 3.03 -10.23
CA GLN A 16 0.68 1.74 -10.39
C GLN A 16 1.59 0.57 -9.96
N GLY A 17 2.89 0.67 -10.23
CA GLY A 17 3.84 -0.41 -9.98
C GLY A 17 3.92 -0.75 -8.50
N SER A 18 4.06 0.26 -7.65
CA SER A 18 4.07 0.09 -6.19
C SER A 18 2.77 -0.52 -5.66
N ALA A 19 1.61 -0.13 -6.23
CA ALA A 19 0.32 -0.71 -5.85
C ALA A 19 0.22 -2.20 -6.26
N GLU A 20 0.66 -2.54 -7.46
CA GLU A 20 0.65 -3.92 -7.99
C GLU A 20 1.61 -4.83 -7.22
N VAL A 21 2.79 -4.33 -6.82
CA VAL A 21 3.73 -5.07 -5.98
C VAL A 21 3.09 -5.41 -4.63
N MET A 22 2.45 -4.43 -3.98
CA MET A 22 1.75 -4.68 -2.71
C MET A 22 0.59 -5.66 -2.88
N CYS A 23 -0.21 -5.50 -3.94
CA CYS A 23 -1.30 -6.41 -4.27
C CYS A 23 -0.80 -7.85 -4.44
N SER A 24 0.26 -8.03 -5.24
CA SER A 24 0.88 -9.33 -5.50
C SER A 24 1.42 -9.97 -4.22
N TRP A 25 2.02 -9.16 -3.33
CA TRP A 25 2.51 -9.65 -2.04
C TRP A 25 1.36 -10.14 -1.15
N LEU A 26 0.31 -9.34 -0.99
CA LEU A 26 -0.86 -9.71 -0.19
C LEU A 26 -1.52 -10.99 -0.72
N LEU A 27 -1.66 -11.12 -2.04
CA LEU A 27 -2.20 -12.33 -2.68
C LEU A 27 -1.34 -13.57 -2.36
N ARG A 28 -0.02 -13.44 -2.36
CA ARG A 28 0.90 -14.54 -2.03
C ARG A 28 0.78 -14.99 -0.57
N GLU A 29 0.34 -14.12 0.32
CA GLU A 29 0.15 -14.39 1.76
C GLU A 29 -1.31 -14.77 2.11
N ASP A 30 -2.07 -15.23 1.11
CA ASP A 30 -3.49 -15.59 1.19
C ASP A 30 -4.38 -14.44 1.69
N VAL A 31 -4.07 -13.21 1.27
CA VAL A 31 -4.91 -12.03 1.48
C VAL A 31 -5.44 -11.56 0.12
N PRO A 32 -6.69 -11.91 -0.25
CA PRO A 32 -7.37 -11.36 -1.42
C PRO A 32 -7.26 -9.84 -1.46
N ALA A 33 -6.64 -9.34 -2.52
CA ALA A 33 -6.37 -7.93 -2.75
C ALA A 33 -6.66 -7.56 -4.21
N LYS A 34 -6.96 -6.29 -4.44
CA LYS A 34 -7.13 -5.72 -5.78
C LYS A 34 -6.65 -4.27 -5.83
N VAL A 35 -6.20 -3.83 -7.00
CA VAL A 35 -5.85 -2.43 -7.28
C VAL A 35 -7.00 -1.77 -8.03
N GLU A 36 -7.39 -0.57 -7.59
CA GLU A 36 -8.31 0.29 -8.33
C GLU A 36 -7.70 1.69 -8.47
N THR A 37 -7.87 2.30 -9.64
CA THR A 37 -7.49 3.70 -9.87
C THR A 37 -8.62 4.61 -9.41
N ARG A 38 -8.34 5.53 -8.49
CA ARG A 38 -9.25 6.62 -8.13
C ARG A 38 -8.75 7.95 -8.69
N SER A 39 -9.56 8.56 -9.53
CA SER A 39 -9.34 9.93 -9.98
C SER A 39 -9.65 10.90 -8.84
N LEU A 40 -8.69 11.76 -8.48
CA LEU A 40 -9.00 12.94 -7.68
C LEU A 40 -9.84 13.89 -8.55
N GLU A 41 -10.86 14.53 -7.97
CA GLU A 41 -11.89 15.34 -8.66
C GLU A 41 -11.33 16.45 -9.57
N ASN A 42 -10.03 16.71 -9.51
CA ASN A 42 -9.33 17.80 -10.20
C ASN A 42 -8.52 17.31 -11.42
N GLY A 43 -8.63 16.02 -11.79
CA GLY A 43 -8.21 15.48 -13.09
C GLY A 43 -6.70 15.44 -13.38
N ARG A 44 -5.84 15.75 -12.42
CA ARG A 44 -4.39 15.86 -12.65
C ARG A 44 -3.56 14.69 -12.13
N GLU A 45 -4.01 14.00 -11.08
CA GLU A 45 -3.31 12.85 -10.51
C GLU A 45 -4.33 11.77 -10.12
N GLY A 46 -4.14 10.56 -10.64
CA GLY A 46 -4.86 9.37 -10.20
C GLY A 46 -4.09 8.73 -9.05
N GLN A 47 -4.79 8.32 -8.00
CA GLN A 47 -4.22 7.47 -6.96
C GLN A 47 -4.52 6.01 -7.27
N TYR A 48 -3.55 5.14 -7.04
CA TYR A 48 -3.73 3.70 -7.15
C TYR A 48 -3.99 3.14 -5.75
N CYS A 49 -5.21 2.67 -5.52
CA CYS A 49 -5.66 2.20 -4.21
C CYS A 49 -5.65 0.67 -4.18
N VAL A 50 -4.97 0.09 -3.19
CA VAL A 50 -5.06 -1.32 -2.88
C VAL A 50 -6.22 -1.54 -1.91
N PHE A 51 -7.13 -2.42 -2.28
CA PHE A 51 -8.24 -2.87 -1.44
C PHE A 51 -8.01 -4.31 -1.00
N VAL A 52 -8.47 -4.64 0.20
CA VAL A 52 -8.49 -6.01 0.72
C VAL A 52 -9.88 -6.36 1.20
N HIS A 53 -10.19 -7.66 1.28
CA HIS A 53 -11.45 -8.08 1.89
C HIS A 53 -11.51 -7.60 3.35
N ARG A 54 -12.64 -7.02 3.76
CA ARG A 54 -12.81 -6.35 5.05
C ARG A 54 -12.49 -7.26 6.24
N SER A 55 -12.86 -8.54 6.14
CA SER A 55 -12.54 -9.55 7.17
C SER A 55 -11.03 -9.83 7.33
N LEU A 56 -10.19 -9.37 6.41
CA LEU A 56 -8.75 -9.66 6.36
C LEU A 56 -7.86 -8.42 6.53
N VAL A 57 -8.42 -7.24 6.83
CA VAL A 57 -7.63 -6.01 7.05
C VAL A 57 -6.56 -6.21 8.12
N HIS A 58 -6.90 -6.90 9.22
CA HIS A 58 -5.94 -7.16 10.28
C HIS A 58 -4.79 -8.08 9.81
N ARG A 59 -5.11 -9.10 9.02
CA ARG A 59 -4.09 -9.98 8.42
C ARG A 59 -3.21 -9.22 7.43
N ALA A 60 -3.78 -8.37 6.60
CA ALA A 60 -3.03 -7.50 5.68
C ALA A 60 -2.03 -6.60 6.44
N ARG A 61 -2.45 -6.00 7.56
CA ARG A 61 -1.57 -5.21 8.43
C ARG A 61 -0.45 -6.05 9.00
N TRP A 62 -0.76 -7.25 9.48
CA TRP A 62 0.24 -8.15 10.04
C TRP A 62 1.28 -8.56 8.98
N VAL A 63 0.85 -8.97 7.78
CA VAL A 63 1.74 -9.32 6.67
C VAL A 63 2.70 -8.16 6.33
N VAL A 64 2.20 -6.94 6.23
CA VAL A 64 3.01 -5.77 5.92
C VAL A 64 3.98 -5.43 7.05
N ALA A 65 3.59 -5.61 8.31
CA ALA A 65 4.48 -5.38 9.45
C ALA A 65 5.66 -6.36 9.52
N GLN A 66 5.57 -7.50 8.84
CA GLN A 66 6.64 -8.50 8.76
C GLN A 66 7.59 -8.25 7.57
N LEU A 67 7.31 -7.26 6.72
CA LEU A 67 8.24 -6.87 5.67
C LEU A 67 9.50 -6.28 6.31
N PRO A 68 10.69 -6.62 5.80
CA PRO A 68 11.90 -5.92 6.21
C PRO A 68 11.73 -4.42 5.92
N PRO A 69 12.18 -3.53 6.82
CA PRO A 69 12.18 -2.09 6.54
C PRO A 69 13.01 -1.82 5.29
N SER A 70 12.64 -0.81 4.52
CA SER A 70 13.43 -0.37 3.37
C SER A 70 14.81 0.11 3.81
N ASP A 71 15.79 0.19 2.91
CA ASP A 71 17.12 0.73 3.24
C ASP A 71 17.04 2.15 3.81
N GLU A 72 16.11 2.96 3.30
CA GLU A 72 15.83 4.32 3.79
C GLU A 72 15.25 4.30 5.21
N GLU A 73 14.34 3.37 5.51
CA GLU A 73 13.80 3.17 6.85
C GLU A 73 14.86 2.61 7.80
N LEU A 74 15.72 1.70 7.34
CA LEU A 74 16.85 1.17 8.10
C LEU A 74 17.85 2.27 8.43
N GLU A 75 18.17 3.16 7.48
CA GLU A 75 19.06 4.30 7.69
C GLU A 75 18.46 5.27 8.72
N PHE A 76 17.16 5.56 8.63
CA PHE A 76 16.46 6.34 9.66
C PHE A 76 16.52 5.66 11.03
N LEU A 77 16.22 4.36 11.12
CA LEU A 77 16.24 3.62 12.39
C LEU A 77 17.66 3.56 12.99
N ALA A 78 18.69 3.48 12.16
CA ALA A 78 20.08 3.44 12.59
C ALA A 78 20.63 4.80 13.00
N THR A 79 20.21 5.89 12.34
CA THR A 79 20.82 7.22 12.49
C THR A 79 19.91 8.25 13.17
N GLY A 80 18.61 7.99 13.26
CA GLY A 80 17.58 8.94 13.71
C GLY A 80 17.31 10.09 12.72
N GLN A 81 17.89 10.06 11.51
CA GLN A 81 17.77 11.12 10.50
C GLN A 81 16.84 10.66 9.38
N LEU A 82 15.76 11.40 9.12
CA LEU A 82 14.93 11.12 7.93
C LEU A 82 15.81 11.36 6.70
N PRO A 83 15.77 10.49 5.67
CA PRO A 83 16.50 10.74 4.43
C PRO A 83 16.04 12.09 3.89
N GLY A 84 16.93 13.08 3.99
CA GLY A 84 16.68 14.41 3.46
C GLY A 84 16.45 14.30 1.96
N PRO A 85 15.66 15.20 1.34
CA PRO A 85 15.55 15.24 -0.10
C PRO A 85 16.96 15.31 -0.68
N LYS A 86 17.35 14.29 -1.45
CA LYS A 86 18.61 14.32 -2.21
C LYS A 86 18.56 15.59 -3.07
N ALA A 87 19.30 16.61 -2.64
CA ALA A 87 19.60 17.74 -3.49
C ALA A 87 20.31 17.18 -4.72
N SER A 88 19.79 17.55 -5.90
CA SER A 88 20.31 17.19 -7.22
C SER A 88 21.80 17.50 -7.39
#